data_AF-A0A6G0Y5Q1-F1
#
_entry.id   AF-A0A6G0Y5Q1-F1
#
_cell.length_a   1.000
_cell.length_b   1.000
_cell.length_c   1.000
_cell.angle_alpha   90.00
_cell.angle_beta   90.00
_cell.angle_gamma   90.00
#
_symmetry.space_group_name_H-M   'P 1'
#
loop_
_entity.id
_entity.type
_entity.pdbx_description
1 polymer ?
#
loop_
_entity_poly.entity_id
_entity_poly.type
_entity_poly.pdbx_seq_one_letter_code
_entity_poly.pdbx_strand_id
1 'polypeptide(L)'
;MYPSLLDNLNHSHELTTACLTNSPIEPISSEKITLKDKLRQLICDYHISHNCVNKLLEILRSEGLDLPKDVRTLFQTPKNHSIINVYPGTYIHIGIEFMITPILLAHVEQLKNTTDIHLGINIDGLPISRSSKSNLWPILISIVNIPILSKYVMPVGIYYTRFKKPESIFEYLDSFMTEMKSIISNGLCLNGKIYNFVISQIICDAPAKAFMLNVKSFNAYHSCNYCIEEGTFINGRMSFLGVSSPLRTDDSFRSKKDEDYHKGSSPLEDFSINIVSTVVIDYMHSVCLGVMKRLLTFWVKGKKPIRFKSAEIVSDISSQLIDMKPYIPSEFNRLPRSLDELEFFKATEFRTFLLYTSLIVLKGRLAKPIFQHFMLFHCAIKILISNDLYITHNSIAKSLLISFVSQYPTLYGYEYVTYNVHGLIHLADFALQHGPLDKFSAFKYENCLQIIKKTVKNARYPLQDVYNRVVEFQNVQIKTVPNYPILNNEIGYDPIYHRDPTVTLYEQVIIDKFVVSRNNIRNKYFILDNNEIVQIQKIGKRQDGSIFLEVIKYNNLTIMFETPILSSVVGSFYVDLTSVSNSFFINLINLKHKCIFIPVSDTKAVVSIVLHS
;
A
#
# COMPACT_ATOMS: atom_id res chain seq x y z
N MET A 1 -33.66 8.48 66.11
CA MET A 1 -35.01 8.15 66.58
C MET A 1 -36.00 9.01 65.81
N TYR A 2 -36.94 8.36 65.13
CA TYR A 2 -38.06 8.90 64.33
C TYR A 2 -38.86 9.99 65.06
N PRO A 3 -39.53 10.93 64.36
CA PRO A 3 -40.74 10.65 63.52
C PRO A 3 -40.87 11.58 62.27
N SER A 4 -41.77 11.48 61.28
CA SER A 4 -42.73 10.51 60.72
C SER A 4 -43.51 11.26 59.60
N LEU A 5 -43.78 10.65 58.43
CA LEU A 5 -45.03 10.68 57.60
C LEU A 5 -45.67 12.05 57.24
N LEU A 6 -46.21 12.39 56.07
CA LEU A 6 -46.68 11.79 54.80
C LEU A 6 -46.62 12.96 53.77
N ASP A 7 -46.40 12.77 52.48
CA ASP A 7 -47.49 12.67 51.50
C ASP A 7 -46.99 12.23 50.11
N ASN A 8 -47.94 11.73 49.34
CA ASN A 8 -47.83 10.76 48.27
C ASN A 8 -48.01 11.40 46.86
N LEU A 9 -47.48 10.68 45.86
CA LEU A 9 -47.93 10.54 44.45
C LEU A 9 -47.36 11.44 43.33
N ASN A 10 -46.75 10.72 42.37
CA ASN A 10 -46.71 10.88 40.91
C ASN A 10 -45.92 12.04 40.29
N HIS A 11 -44.77 11.74 39.68
CA HIS A 11 -44.63 11.66 38.22
C HIS A 11 -43.20 11.28 37.78
N SER A 12 -43.15 10.49 36.72
CA SER A 12 -42.04 10.25 35.79
C SER A 12 -40.95 11.34 35.75
N HIS A 13 -39.68 10.94 35.93
CA HIS A 13 -38.55 11.73 35.45
C HIS A 13 -37.48 10.88 34.78
N GLU A 14 -37.15 11.36 33.58
CA GLU A 14 -36.08 10.99 32.66
C GLU A 14 -34.73 10.81 33.38
N LEU A 15 -34.07 9.68 33.13
CA LEU A 15 -32.66 9.49 33.46
C LEU A 15 -31.82 10.17 32.39
N THR A 16 -31.48 11.43 32.65
CA THR A 16 -30.47 12.19 31.92
C THR A 16 -29.10 11.57 32.14
N THR A 17 -28.53 11.00 31.08
CA THR A 17 -27.14 10.54 31.00
C THR A 17 -26.23 11.77 31.04
N ALA A 18 -25.54 11.98 32.16
CA ALA A 18 -24.56 13.04 32.30
C ALA A 18 -23.35 12.77 31.38
N CYS A 19 -23.26 13.51 30.28
CA CYS A 19 -22.05 13.63 29.48
C CYS A 19 -20.92 14.20 30.35
N LEU A 20 -19.84 13.44 30.51
CA LEU A 20 -18.57 13.96 31.03
C LEU A 20 -18.05 14.99 30.02
N THR A 21 -18.06 16.26 30.44
CA THR A 21 -17.54 17.40 29.70
C THR A 21 -16.01 17.29 29.63
N ASN A 22 -15.50 16.63 28.60
CA ASN A 22 -14.21 17.03 28.06
C ASN A 22 -14.41 18.40 27.40
N SER A 23 -13.55 19.35 27.75
CA SER A 23 -13.54 20.70 27.20
C SER A 23 -13.75 20.65 25.68
N PRO A 24 -14.67 21.45 25.12
CA PRO A 24 -14.93 21.45 23.69
C PRO A 24 -13.63 21.82 22.98
N ILE A 25 -13.13 20.91 22.14
CA ILE A 25 -12.16 21.26 21.11
C ILE A 25 -12.92 22.22 20.20
N GLU A 26 -12.62 23.51 20.33
CA GLU A 26 -13.19 24.54 19.46
C GLU A 26 -12.96 24.14 17.99
N PRO A 27 -13.95 24.37 17.12
CA PRO A 27 -13.77 24.13 15.70
C PRO A 27 -12.55 24.94 15.25
N ILE A 28 -11.58 24.27 14.63
CA ILE A 28 -10.40 24.90 14.06
C ILE A 28 -10.91 25.94 13.05
N SER A 29 -11.02 27.17 13.51
CA SER A 29 -11.06 28.36 12.68
C SER A 29 -9.86 28.26 11.74
N SER A 30 -9.93 28.88 10.56
CA SER A 30 -8.80 28.97 9.64
C SER A 30 -7.63 29.72 10.32
N GLU A 31 -6.91 29.05 11.21
CA GLU A 31 -5.81 29.61 11.96
C GLU A 31 -4.72 29.97 10.95
N LYS A 32 -4.25 31.20 11.07
CA LYS A 32 -3.20 31.74 10.22
C LYS A 32 -1.93 30.91 10.49
N ILE A 33 -1.58 30.00 9.57
CA ILE A 33 -0.43 29.09 9.68
C ILE A 33 0.79 29.86 10.21
N THR A 34 1.24 29.52 11.42
CA THR A 34 2.32 30.25 12.09
C THR A 34 3.69 29.83 11.57
N LEU A 35 4.73 30.60 11.89
CA LEU A 35 6.11 30.19 11.59
C LEU A 35 6.48 28.88 12.31
N LYS A 36 5.97 28.67 13.53
CA LYS A 36 6.19 27.44 14.30
C LYS A 36 5.62 26.24 13.53
N ASP A 37 4.45 26.38 12.92
CA ASP A 37 3.83 25.32 12.12
C ASP A 37 4.60 25.01 10.84
N LYS A 38 5.04 26.06 10.12
CA LYS A 38 5.88 25.89 8.92
C LYS A 38 7.21 25.21 9.24
N LEU A 39 7.84 25.57 10.36
CA LEU A 39 9.09 24.94 10.80
C LEU A 39 8.87 23.49 11.20
N ARG A 40 7.82 23.18 11.97
CA ARG A 40 7.48 21.79 12.32
C ARG A 40 7.26 20.95 11.06
N GLN A 41 6.49 21.47 10.10
CA GLN A 41 6.24 20.82 8.82
C GLN A 41 7.54 20.54 8.06
N LEU A 42 8.43 21.53 7.93
CA LEU A 42 9.73 21.38 7.29
C LEU A 42 10.58 20.29 7.97
N ILE A 43 10.65 20.31 9.30
CA ILE A 43 11.43 19.35 10.07
C ILE A 43 10.89 17.93 9.88
N CYS A 44 9.57 17.78 9.86
CA CYS A 44 8.89 16.53 9.60
C CYS A 44 9.16 16.00 8.19
N ASP A 45 9.01 16.85 7.17
CA ASP A 45 9.13 16.47 5.75
C ASP A 45 10.56 16.07 5.37
N TYR A 46 11.57 16.73 5.94
CA TYR A 46 12.97 16.48 5.64
C TYR A 46 13.70 15.67 6.71
N HIS A 47 12.99 15.19 7.74
CA HIS A 47 13.55 14.43 8.86
C HIS A 47 14.79 15.08 9.50
N ILE A 48 14.76 16.40 9.66
CA ILE A 48 15.92 17.18 10.12
C ILE A 48 16.32 16.74 11.53
N SER A 49 17.62 16.58 11.77
CA SER A 49 18.13 16.14 13.08
C SER A 49 17.86 17.19 14.16
N HIS A 50 17.55 16.75 15.39
CA HIS A 50 17.31 17.65 16.53
C HIS A 50 18.43 18.65 16.77
N ASN A 51 19.69 18.22 16.62
CA ASN A 51 20.84 19.10 16.82
C ASN A 51 20.86 20.21 15.76
N CYS A 52 20.57 19.88 14.51
CA CYS A 52 20.45 20.85 13.43
C CYS A 52 19.27 21.80 13.69
N VAL A 53 18.11 21.28 14.09
CA VAL A 53 16.95 22.13 14.43
C VAL A 53 17.25 23.07 15.58
N ASN A 54 17.88 22.59 16.67
CA ASN A 54 18.24 23.45 17.80
C ASN A 54 19.18 24.60 17.37
N LYS A 55 20.14 24.32 16.47
CA LYS A 55 20.99 25.36 15.86
C LYS A 55 20.21 26.31 14.95
N LEU A 56 19.27 25.80 14.15
CA LEU A 56 18.40 26.63 13.33
C LEU A 56 17.52 27.54 14.20
N LEU A 57 16.93 27.02 15.27
CA LEU A 57 16.14 27.80 16.24
C LEU A 57 17.00 28.85 16.93
N GLU A 58 18.26 28.54 17.26
CA GLU A 58 19.21 29.51 17.81
C GLU A 58 19.45 30.68 16.84
N ILE A 59 19.72 30.40 15.56
CA ILE A 59 19.90 31.42 14.51
C ILE A 59 18.62 32.24 14.32
N LEU A 60 17.47 31.59 14.14
CA LEU A 60 16.21 32.31 13.92
C LEU A 60 15.84 33.21 15.12
N ARG A 61 16.16 32.78 16.34
CA ARG A 61 15.98 33.60 17.55
C ARG A 61 16.96 34.77 17.61
N SER A 62 18.19 34.66 17.10
CA SER A 62 19.12 35.79 17.05
C SER A 62 18.63 36.89 16.11
N GLU A 63 17.84 36.54 15.09
CA GLU A 63 17.15 37.48 14.20
C GLU A 63 15.84 38.06 14.80
N GLY A 64 15.56 37.81 16.10
CA GLY A 64 14.42 38.37 16.81
C GLY A 64 13.10 37.60 16.65
N LEU A 65 13.11 36.39 16.08
CA LEU A 65 11.90 35.58 15.92
C LEU A 65 11.49 34.88 17.24
N ASP A 66 10.19 34.93 17.58
CA ASP A 66 9.64 34.23 18.75
C ASP A 66 9.57 32.71 18.51
N LEU A 67 10.66 32.03 18.85
CA LEU A 67 10.80 30.60 18.73
C LEU A 67 11.40 30.00 20.02
N PRO A 68 11.04 28.74 20.35
CA PRO A 68 11.61 28.07 21.51
C PRO A 68 13.08 27.72 21.29
N LYS A 69 13.82 27.53 22.40
CA LYS A 69 15.24 27.13 22.38
C LYS A 69 15.46 25.67 21.95
N ASP A 70 14.51 24.81 22.27
CA ASP A 70 14.62 23.36 22.07
C ASP A 70 13.50 22.87 21.15
N VAL A 71 13.88 22.02 20.20
CA VAL A 71 12.99 21.35 19.26
C VAL A 71 11.87 20.58 19.97
N ARG A 72 12.12 19.99 21.14
CA ARG A 72 11.08 19.30 21.91
C ARG A 72 10.00 20.26 22.39
N THR A 73 10.38 21.49 22.74
CA THR A 73 9.42 22.55 23.08
C THR A 73 8.70 23.05 21.84
N LEU A 74 9.39 23.13 20.68
CA LEU A 74 8.74 23.43 19.39
C LEU A 74 7.63 22.43 19.10
N PHE A 75 7.90 21.14 19.25
CA PHE A 75 6.95 20.06 18.94
C PHE A 75 6.01 19.69 20.09
N GLN A 76 6.16 20.30 21.27
CA GLN A 76 5.42 19.94 22.48
C GLN A 76 5.54 18.44 22.83
N THR A 77 6.77 17.91 22.75
CA THR A 77 7.05 16.47 22.93
C THR A 77 6.51 15.94 24.27
N PRO A 78 5.82 14.78 24.28
CA PRO A 78 5.32 14.16 25.50
C PRO A 78 6.42 13.86 26.52
N LYS A 79 6.12 14.09 27.80
CA LYS A 79 7.04 13.81 28.93
C LYS A 79 6.73 12.49 29.66
N ASN A 80 5.49 12.03 29.60
CA ASN A 80 5.00 10.84 30.30
C ASN A 80 4.66 9.73 29.30
N HIS A 81 4.94 8.48 29.67
CA HIS A 81 4.72 7.31 28.83
C HIS A 81 4.15 6.16 29.66
N SER A 82 2.94 5.70 29.32
CA SER A 82 2.31 4.55 29.96
C SER A 82 2.82 3.26 29.32
N ILE A 83 3.91 2.71 29.86
CA ILE A 83 4.51 1.46 29.39
C ILE A 83 3.87 0.26 30.11
N ILE A 84 3.33 -0.67 29.34
CA ILE A 84 2.70 -1.90 29.81
C ILE A 84 3.71 -3.05 29.65
N ASN A 85 3.78 -3.95 30.62
CA ASN A 85 4.59 -5.15 30.52
C ASN A 85 3.82 -6.23 29.74
N VAL A 86 4.40 -6.74 28.65
CA VAL A 86 3.81 -7.81 27.83
C VAL A 86 4.92 -8.81 27.58
N TYR A 87 4.89 -9.98 28.21
CA TYR A 87 6.07 -10.84 28.22
C TYR A 87 6.48 -11.31 26.81
N PRO A 88 7.79 -11.33 26.46
CA PRO A 88 8.98 -10.96 27.25
C PRO A 88 9.48 -9.51 27.04
N GLY A 89 8.58 -8.60 26.68
CA GLY A 89 8.90 -7.24 26.29
C GLY A 89 7.95 -6.24 26.93
N THR A 90 7.79 -5.10 26.26
CA THR A 90 6.93 -4.01 26.73
C THR A 90 6.11 -3.45 25.59
N TYR A 91 5.00 -2.84 25.93
CA TYR A 91 4.04 -2.27 24.99
C TYR A 91 3.70 -0.84 25.39
N ILE A 92 3.43 0.00 24.40
CA ILE A 92 2.81 1.31 24.60
C ILE A 92 1.58 1.39 23.71
N HIS A 93 0.46 1.73 24.33
CA HIS A 93 -0.78 2.02 23.64
C HIS A 93 -0.81 3.50 23.25
N ILE A 94 -1.05 3.80 21.98
CA ILE A 94 -1.16 5.18 21.48
C ILE A 94 -2.63 5.61 21.43
N GLY A 95 -3.53 4.68 21.05
CA GLY A 95 -4.97 4.92 20.96
C GLY A 95 -5.45 5.12 19.53
N ILE A 96 -6.45 4.36 19.12
CA ILE A 96 -7.17 4.47 17.86
C ILE A 96 -7.90 5.81 17.78
N GLU A 97 -8.71 6.15 18.79
CA GLU A 97 -9.48 7.40 18.81
C GLU A 97 -8.54 8.60 18.76
N PHE A 98 -7.49 8.55 19.59
CA PHE A 98 -6.45 9.57 19.63
C PHE A 98 -5.84 9.78 18.25
N MET A 99 -5.46 8.70 17.55
CA MET A 99 -4.81 8.78 16.24
C MET A 99 -5.75 9.22 15.10
N ILE A 100 -6.98 8.72 15.07
CA ILE A 100 -7.88 8.88 13.93
C ILE A 100 -8.65 10.21 13.97
N THR A 101 -9.00 10.71 15.15
CA THR A 101 -9.86 11.88 15.32
C THR A 101 -9.34 13.14 14.62
N PRO A 102 -8.05 13.53 14.77
CA PRO A 102 -7.54 14.72 14.09
C PRO A 102 -7.57 14.60 12.55
N ILE A 103 -7.37 13.40 12.01
CA ILE A 103 -7.44 13.17 10.56
C ILE A 103 -8.89 13.29 10.09
N LEU A 104 -9.86 12.73 10.81
CA LEU A 104 -11.27 12.86 10.43
C LEU A 104 -11.75 14.31 10.53
N LEU A 105 -11.35 15.04 11.57
CA LEU A 105 -11.67 16.47 11.74
C LEU A 105 -11.06 17.34 10.63
N ALA A 106 -9.83 17.04 10.18
CA ALA A 106 -9.19 17.77 9.09
C ALA A 106 -9.85 17.52 7.72
N HIS A 107 -10.67 16.47 7.58
CA HIS A 107 -11.27 16.04 6.32
C HIS A 107 -12.81 15.87 6.41
N VAL A 108 -13.48 16.63 7.28
CA VAL A 108 -14.94 16.55 7.51
C VAL A 108 -15.74 16.71 6.21
N GLU A 109 -15.28 17.56 5.31
CA GLU A 109 -15.90 17.78 3.99
C GLU A 109 -15.97 16.48 3.16
N GLN A 110 -14.91 15.67 3.21
CA GLN A 110 -14.83 14.39 2.52
C GLN A 110 -15.62 13.27 3.23
N LEU A 111 -16.06 13.52 4.47
CA LEU A 111 -16.91 12.62 5.26
C LEU A 111 -18.42 12.90 5.09
N LYS A 112 -18.82 13.94 4.32
CA LYS A 112 -20.24 14.32 4.18
C LYS A 112 -21.16 13.17 3.75
N ASN A 113 -20.66 12.32 2.85
CA ASN A 113 -21.44 11.26 2.23
C ASN A 113 -21.31 9.88 2.91
N THR A 114 -20.61 9.79 4.05
CA THR A 114 -20.49 8.53 4.79
C THR A 114 -20.59 8.74 6.29
N THR A 115 -21.08 7.73 6.98
CA THR A 115 -21.01 7.60 8.44
C THR A 115 -20.19 6.37 8.84
N ASP A 116 -20.01 5.42 7.91
CA ASP A 116 -19.24 4.22 8.15
C ASP A 116 -17.78 4.41 7.71
N ILE A 117 -16.87 4.11 8.61
CA ILE A 117 -15.43 4.19 8.43
C ILE A 117 -14.86 2.78 8.47
N HIS A 118 -14.35 2.34 7.32
CA HIS A 118 -13.80 1.00 7.16
C HIS A 118 -12.31 1.03 7.46
N LEU A 119 -11.87 0.16 8.37
CA LEU A 119 -10.50 0.08 8.84
C LEU A 119 -9.76 -1.11 8.22
N GLY A 120 -8.52 -0.85 7.84
CA GLY A 120 -7.53 -1.86 7.51
C GLY A 120 -6.46 -1.94 8.59
N ILE A 121 -6.25 -3.12 9.18
CA ILE A 121 -5.27 -3.37 10.24
C ILE A 121 -4.05 -4.09 9.66
N ASN A 122 -2.85 -3.74 10.12
CA ASN A 122 -1.62 -4.46 9.83
C ASN A 122 -0.81 -4.66 11.11
N ILE A 123 -0.24 -5.85 11.24
CA ILE A 123 0.71 -6.20 12.30
C ILE A 123 1.89 -6.88 11.62
N ASP A 124 3.09 -6.38 11.88
CA ASP A 124 4.32 -6.96 11.36
C ASP A 124 5.49 -6.78 12.33
N GLY A 125 6.45 -7.70 12.27
CA GLY A 125 7.70 -7.62 12.99
C GLY A 125 8.70 -6.73 12.26
N LEU A 126 9.18 -5.69 12.93
CA LEU A 126 10.15 -4.73 12.43
C LEU A 126 11.49 -4.82 13.20
N PRO A 127 12.49 -5.56 12.68
CA PRO A 127 13.82 -5.61 13.28
C PRO A 127 14.44 -4.21 13.32
N ILE A 128 14.82 -3.72 14.51
CA ILE A 128 15.36 -2.36 14.68
C ILE A 128 16.87 -2.30 14.52
N SER A 129 17.58 -3.38 14.84
CA SER A 129 19.04 -3.48 14.72
C SER A 129 19.42 -4.62 13.79
N ARG A 130 20.57 -4.47 13.11
CA ARG A 130 21.22 -5.57 12.38
C ARG A 130 22.11 -6.43 13.30
N SER A 131 22.51 -5.89 14.45
CA SER A 131 23.44 -6.53 15.40
C SER A 131 22.76 -7.10 16.65
N SER A 132 21.43 -6.99 16.76
CA SER A 132 20.67 -7.59 17.87
C SER A 132 19.37 -8.21 17.36
N LYS A 133 18.73 -9.04 18.20
CA LYS A 133 17.40 -9.60 17.95
C LYS A 133 16.27 -8.62 18.29
N SER A 134 16.60 -7.35 18.54
CA SER A 134 15.61 -6.36 18.95
C SER A 134 14.61 -6.07 17.84
N ASN A 135 13.34 -6.02 18.21
CA ASN A 135 12.24 -6.00 17.25
C ASN A 135 11.09 -5.14 17.79
N LEU A 136 10.43 -4.41 16.89
CA LEU A 136 9.16 -3.74 17.17
C LEU A 136 8.02 -4.53 16.54
N TRP A 137 6.87 -4.59 17.20
CA TRP A 137 5.64 -5.11 16.61
C TRP A 137 4.56 -4.03 16.70
N PRO A 138 4.52 -3.10 15.73
CA PRO A 138 3.50 -2.08 15.67
C PRO A 138 2.15 -2.66 15.24
N ILE A 139 1.08 -2.15 15.82
CA ILE A 139 -0.29 -2.30 15.34
C ILE A 139 -0.58 -1.03 14.53
N LEU A 140 -0.78 -1.19 13.23
CA LEU A 140 -1.06 -0.10 12.30
C LEU A 140 -2.50 -0.16 11.83
N ILE A 141 -3.15 0.99 11.69
CA ILE A 141 -4.48 1.12 11.08
C ILE A 141 -4.45 2.08 9.89
N SER A 142 -5.44 1.94 9.02
CA SER A 142 -5.72 2.88 7.92
C SER A 142 -7.20 2.89 7.60
N ILE A 143 -7.68 3.95 6.96
CA ILE A 143 -9.06 4.04 6.45
C ILE A 143 -9.08 3.52 5.00
N VAL A 144 -10.00 2.65 4.62
CA VAL A 144 -9.92 1.93 3.33
C VAL A 144 -11.03 2.31 2.35
N ASN A 145 -12.19 2.73 2.83
CA ASN A 145 -13.34 3.10 2.00
C ASN A 145 -13.31 4.56 1.51
N ILE A 146 -12.39 5.39 2.02
CA ILE A 146 -12.30 6.82 1.69
C ILE A 146 -10.96 7.07 0.97
N PRO A 147 -10.94 7.22 -0.37
CA PRO A 147 -9.71 7.22 -1.17
C PRO A 147 -8.67 8.26 -0.76
N ILE A 148 -9.10 9.48 -0.39
CA ILE A 148 -8.16 10.52 0.04
C ILE A 148 -7.49 10.17 1.38
N LEU A 149 -8.19 9.41 2.23
CA LEU A 149 -7.72 9.00 3.55
C LEU A 149 -6.94 7.68 3.53
N SER A 150 -7.02 6.89 2.45
CA SER A 150 -6.37 5.58 2.38
C SER A 150 -4.85 5.60 2.36
N LYS A 151 -4.26 6.78 2.13
CA LYS A 151 -2.83 7.06 2.23
C LYS A 151 -2.32 7.22 3.67
N TYR A 152 -3.21 7.50 4.63
CA TYR A 152 -2.83 7.66 6.03
C TYR A 152 -2.74 6.28 6.70
N VAL A 153 -1.55 5.98 7.22
CA VAL A 153 -1.28 4.79 8.03
C VAL A 153 -0.84 5.27 9.40
N MET A 154 -1.54 4.81 10.44
CA MET A 154 -1.40 5.31 11.81
C MET A 154 -0.98 4.17 12.74
N PRO A 155 0.14 4.29 13.47
CA PRO A 155 0.45 3.38 14.56
C PRO A 155 -0.45 3.68 15.78
N VAL A 156 -1.16 2.66 16.27
CA VAL A 156 -2.07 2.78 17.44
C VAL A 156 -1.57 2.02 18.67
N GLY A 157 -0.58 1.15 18.47
CA GLY A 157 0.09 0.43 19.55
C GLY A 157 1.44 -0.06 19.09
N ILE A 158 2.41 -0.12 19.99
CA ILE A 158 3.77 -0.54 19.65
C ILE A 158 4.31 -1.43 20.75
N TYR A 159 4.64 -2.66 20.38
CA TYR A 159 5.38 -3.57 21.23
C TYR A 159 6.86 -3.53 20.91
N TYR A 160 7.70 -3.66 21.94
CA TYR A 160 9.15 -3.76 21.84
C TYR A 160 9.65 -4.97 22.61
N THR A 161 10.61 -5.67 22.00
CA THR A 161 11.31 -6.79 22.60
C THR A 161 12.78 -6.77 22.21
N ARG A 162 13.62 -7.33 23.08
CA ARG A 162 15.04 -7.55 22.79
C ARG A 162 15.30 -8.89 22.08
N PHE A 163 14.40 -9.86 22.18
CA PHE A 163 14.72 -11.26 21.89
C PHE A 163 13.74 -11.96 20.94
N LYS A 164 12.46 -11.99 21.30
CA LYS A 164 11.41 -12.72 20.56
C LYS A 164 10.10 -11.94 20.59
N LYS A 165 9.25 -12.19 19.59
CA LYS A 165 7.88 -11.67 19.49
C LYS A 165 7.07 -11.93 20.78
N PRO A 166 5.93 -11.23 21.00
CA PRO A 166 5.10 -11.47 22.17
C PRO A 166 4.74 -12.94 22.31
N GLU A 167 4.73 -13.45 23.54
CA GLU A 167 4.40 -14.85 23.79
C GLU A 167 2.89 -15.09 23.69
N SER A 168 2.11 -14.19 24.31
CA SER A 168 0.66 -14.19 24.24
C SER A 168 0.17 -13.16 23.23
N ILE A 169 -0.62 -13.62 22.25
CA ILE A 169 -1.33 -12.72 21.33
C ILE A 169 -2.41 -11.91 22.06
N PHE A 170 -3.03 -12.50 23.09
CA PHE A 170 -4.06 -11.84 23.89
C PHE A 170 -3.48 -10.66 24.68
N GLU A 171 -2.37 -10.85 25.41
CA GLU A 171 -1.73 -9.76 26.15
C GLU A 171 -1.22 -8.65 25.21
N TYR A 172 -0.70 -9.02 24.04
CA TYR A 172 -0.22 -8.06 23.06
C TYR A 172 -1.35 -7.19 22.47
N LEU A 173 -2.52 -7.77 22.23
CA LEU A 173 -3.66 -7.07 21.64
C LEU A 173 -4.64 -6.49 22.65
N ASP A 174 -4.52 -6.78 23.95
CA ASP A 174 -5.52 -6.46 24.98
C ASP A 174 -6.02 -5.00 24.94
N SER A 175 -5.10 -4.02 25.01
CA SER A 175 -5.45 -2.60 24.97
C SER A 175 -6.10 -2.20 23.64
N PHE A 176 -5.60 -2.73 22.52
CA PHE A 176 -6.16 -2.49 21.19
C PHE A 176 -7.57 -3.07 21.05
N MET A 177 -7.78 -4.31 21.51
CA MET A 177 -9.07 -4.99 21.45
C MET A 177 -10.12 -4.27 22.30
N THR A 178 -9.75 -3.84 23.51
CA THR A 178 -10.64 -3.12 24.42
C THR A 178 -11.13 -1.81 23.81
N GLU A 179 -10.21 -1.00 23.29
CA GLU A 179 -10.56 0.26 22.65
C GLU A 179 -11.36 0.04 21.35
N MET A 180 -10.92 -0.88 20.49
CA MET A 180 -11.59 -1.16 19.22
C MET A 180 -13.02 -1.68 19.43
N LYS A 181 -13.27 -2.53 20.44
CA LYS A 181 -14.62 -2.98 20.79
C LYS A 181 -15.53 -1.81 21.19
N SER A 182 -15.02 -0.88 21.99
CA SER A 182 -15.77 0.32 22.37
C SER A 182 -16.10 1.17 21.14
N ILE A 183 -15.12 1.40 20.26
CA ILE A 183 -15.29 2.20 19.03
C ILE A 183 -16.27 1.55 18.05
N ILE A 184 -16.22 0.24 17.87
CA ILE A 184 -17.17 -0.49 17.00
C ILE A 184 -18.58 -0.43 17.57
N SER A 185 -18.74 -0.51 18.89
CA SER A 185 -20.07 -0.55 19.54
C SER A 185 -20.72 0.83 19.64
N ASN A 186 -19.92 1.87 19.90
CA ASN A 186 -20.41 3.21 20.22
C ASN A 186 -20.22 4.22 19.10
N GLY A 187 -19.33 3.93 18.14
CA GLY A 187 -18.83 4.91 17.18
C GLY A 187 -17.95 5.99 17.82
N LEU A 188 -17.55 6.99 17.02
CA LEU A 188 -16.91 8.21 17.50
C LEU A 188 -17.77 9.44 17.14
N CYS A 189 -18.01 10.31 18.11
CA CYS A 189 -18.75 11.56 17.89
C CYS A 189 -17.78 12.68 17.47
N LEU A 190 -17.94 13.18 16.25
CA LEU A 190 -17.15 14.26 15.68
C LEU A 190 -18.09 15.36 15.18
N ASN A 191 -17.94 16.59 15.70
CA ASN A 191 -18.79 17.74 15.37
C ASN A 191 -20.30 17.43 15.49
N GLY A 192 -20.70 16.68 16.52
CA GLY A 192 -22.10 16.31 16.75
C GLY A 192 -22.64 15.20 15.86
N LYS A 193 -21.81 14.61 14.98
CA LYS A 193 -22.16 13.46 14.12
C LYS A 193 -21.41 12.22 14.59
N ILE A 194 -22.13 11.11 14.74
CA ILE A 194 -21.53 9.81 15.09
C ILE A 194 -21.06 9.10 13.82
N TYR A 195 -19.83 8.60 13.87
CA TYR A 195 -19.23 7.77 12.83
C TYR A 195 -19.05 6.34 13.35
N ASN A 196 -19.54 5.37 12.59
CA ASN A 196 -19.40 3.95 12.91
C ASN A 196 -18.10 3.39 12.33
N PHE A 197 -17.56 2.35 12.96
CA PHE A 197 -16.30 1.74 12.54
C PHE A 197 -16.47 0.25 12.25
N VAL A 198 -15.85 -0.20 11.17
CA VAL A 198 -15.87 -1.61 10.75
C VAL A 198 -14.45 -2.06 10.42
N ILE A 199 -14.04 -3.23 10.92
CA ILE A 199 -12.79 -3.87 10.50
C ILE A 199 -13.05 -4.58 9.18
N SER A 200 -12.59 -3.99 8.07
CA SER A 200 -12.82 -4.54 6.73
C SER A 200 -11.70 -5.46 6.26
N GLN A 201 -10.45 -5.16 6.62
CA GLN A 201 -9.30 -5.96 6.19
C GLN A 201 -8.23 -6.04 7.26
N ILE A 202 -7.61 -7.22 7.38
CA ILE A 202 -6.43 -7.43 8.21
C ILE A 202 -5.33 -8.02 7.33
N ILE A 203 -4.25 -7.25 7.17
CA ILE A 203 -3.19 -7.47 6.19
C ILE A 203 -1.91 -7.79 6.95
N CYS A 204 -1.48 -9.04 6.91
CA CYS A 204 -0.28 -9.52 7.57
C CYS A 204 0.47 -10.50 6.67
N ASP A 205 1.79 -10.59 6.87
CA ASP A 205 2.58 -11.69 6.31
C ASP A 205 2.15 -13.04 6.92
N ALA A 206 2.60 -14.17 6.35
CA ALA A 206 2.14 -15.48 6.80
C ALA A 206 2.49 -15.80 8.27
N PRO A 207 3.71 -15.52 8.78
CA PRO A 207 4.04 -15.63 10.20
C PRO A 207 3.17 -14.79 11.14
N ALA A 208 2.97 -13.49 10.87
CA ALA A 208 2.17 -12.61 11.72
C ALA A 208 0.69 -12.98 11.65
N LYS A 209 0.20 -13.39 10.47
CA LYS A 209 -1.16 -13.94 10.30
C LYS A 209 -1.39 -15.17 11.16
N ALA A 210 -0.49 -16.15 11.11
CA ALA A 210 -0.61 -17.37 11.92
C ALA A 210 -0.58 -17.07 13.44
N PHE A 211 0.19 -16.06 13.84
CA PHE A 211 0.26 -15.62 15.24
C PHE A 211 -1.06 -14.96 15.69
N MET A 212 -1.59 -14.04 14.89
CA MET A 212 -2.82 -13.32 15.17
C MET A 212 -4.06 -14.23 15.17
N LEU A 213 -4.13 -15.16 14.23
CA LEU A 213 -5.20 -16.17 14.15
C LEU A 213 -5.04 -17.27 15.20
N ASN A 214 -3.89 -17.36 15.88
CA ASN A 214 -3.55 -18.46 16.78
C ASN A 214 -3.70 -19.86 16.12
N VAL A 215 -3.12 -20.02 14.94
CA VAL A 215 -3.20 -21.24 14.10
C VAL A 215 -1.81 -21.82 13.84
N LYS A 216 -1.75 -23.03 13.26
CA LYS A 216 -0.49 -23.64 12.82
C LYS A 216 0.17 -22.79 11.73
N SER A 217 1.50 -22.83 11.67
CA SER A 217 2.28 -21.98 10.76
C SER A 217 2.14 -22.44 9.31
N PHE A 218 2.49 -21.58 8.36
CA PHE A 218 2.44 -21.82 6.90
C PHE A 218 3.22 -23.05 6.36
N ASN A 219 3.98 -23.74 7.22
CA ASN A 219 4.71 -24.97 6.90
C ASN A 219 4.09 -26.23 7.53
N ALA A 220 2.96 -26.11 8.22
CA ALA A 220 2.22 -27.25 8.76
C ALA A 220 1.39 -27.94 7.67
N TYR A 221 1.03 -29.21 7.91
CA TYR A 221 0.17 -30.00 7.02
C TYR A 221 -1.16 -29.27 6.75
N HIS A 222 -1.83 -28.79 7.80
CA HIS A 222 -3.02 -27.95 7.69
C HIS A 222 -2.64 -26.49 7.94
N SER A 223 -2.24 -25.78 6.89
CA SER A 223 -1.79 -24.39 7.04
C SER A 223 -2.43 -23.37 6.13
N CYS A 224 -3.15 -23.80 5.09
CA CYS A 224 -3.91 -22.86 4.28
C CYS A 224 -5.01 -22.21 5.14
N ASN A 225 -5.00 -20.87 5.20
CA ASN A 225 -6.00 -20.12 5.98
C ASN A 225 -7.38 -20.06 5.29
N TYR A 226 -7.48 -20.55 4.05
CA TYR A 226 -8.63 -20.30 3.18
C TYR A 226 -9.33 -21.55 2.69
N CYS A 227 -8.62 -22.68 2.64
CA CYS A 227 -9.20 -23.98 2.32
C CYS A 227 -8.64 -25.07 3.23
N ILE A 228 -9.26 -26.24 3.17
CA ILE A 228 -8.91 -27.41 3.98
C ILE A 228 -7.88 -28.32 3.31
N GLU A 229 -7.16 -27.84 2.29
CA GLU A 229 -6.12 -28.61 1.64
C GLU A 229 -5.05 -29.07 2.64
N GLU A 230 -4.87 -30.38 2.73
CA GLU A 230 -3.79 -30.99 3.49
C GLU A 230 -2.50 -30.97 2.66
N GLY A 231 -1.46 -30.36 3.19
CA GLY A 231 -0.14 -30.35 2.60
C GLY A 231 0.56 -31.71 2.73
N THR A 232 1.47 -32.01 1.82
CA THR A 232 2.36 -33.18 1.87
C THR A 232 3.80 -32.73 2.04
N PHE A 233 4.57 -33.41 2.90
CA PHE A 233 5.99 -33.16 3.06
C PHE A 233 6.81 -33.89 1.99
N ILE A 234 7.36 -33.15 1.03
CA ILE A 234 8.09 -33.67 -0.14
C ILE A 234 9.48 -33.05 -0.17
N ASN A 235 10.53 -33.88 -0.20
CA ASN A 235 11.93 -33.43 -0.34
C ASN A 235 12.33 -32.29 0.62
N GLY A 236 11.89 -32.37 1.89
CA GLY A 236 12.21 -31.37 2.91
C GLY A 236 11.31 -30.13 2.91
N ARG A 237 10.19 -30.13 2.17
CA ARG A 237 9.29 -28.97 2.01
C ARG A 237 7.83 -29.35 2.12
N MET A 238 7.05 -28.50 2.77
CA MET A 238 5.59 -28.62 2.81
C MET A 238 4.99 -28.11 1.50
N SER A 239 4.14 -28.93 0.85
CA SER A 239 3.61 -28.70 -0.49
C SER A 239 2.10 -28.97 -0.56
N PHE A 240 1.34 -28.09 -1.20
CA PHE A 240 -0.13 -28.13 -1.27
C PHE A 240 -0.54 -28.30 -2.73
N LEU A 241 -0.87 -29.53 -3.14
CA LEU A 241 -1.02 -29.89 -4.55
C LEU A 241 -2.46 -29.72 -5.06
N GLY A 242 -3.45 -29.80 -4.17
CA GLY A 242 -4.85 -29.60 -4.49
C GLY A 242 -5.19 -28.14 -4.78
N VAL A 243 -6.09 -27.95 -5.76
CA VAL A 243 -6.56 -26.65 -6.24
C VAL A 243 -8.08 -26.48 -6.12
N SER A 244 -8.78 -27.49 -5.61
CA SER A 244 -10.25 -27.55 -5.55
C SER A 244 -10.78 -27.97 -4.17
N SER A 245 -9.93 -27.87 -3.15
CA SER A 245 -10.32 -28.23 -1.78
C SER A 245 -11.36 -27.27 -1.21
N PRO A 246 -12.32 -27.76 -0.40
CA PRO A 246 -13.36 -26.92 0.18
C PRO A 246 -12.79 -25.71 0.92
N LEU A 247 -13.46 -24.57 0.77
CA LEU A 247 -13.08 -23.34 1.47
C LEU A 247 -13.43 -23.42 2.95
N ARG A 248 -12.62 -22.79 3.80
CA ARG A 248 -12.95 -22.55 5.20
C ARG A 248 -14.06 -21.49 5.26
N THR A 249 -14.95 -21.62 6.22
CA THR A 249 -15.98 -20.63 6.55
C THR A 249 -15.72 -20.02 7.93
N ASP A 250 -16.32 -18.87 8.22
CA ASP A 250 -16.24 -18.25 9.55
C ASP A 250 -16.74 -19.21 10.64
N ASP A 251 -17.87 -19.89 10.39
CA ASP A 251 -18.41 -20.91 11.28
C ASP A 251 -17.40 -22.04 11.54
N SER A 252 -16.75 -22.56 10.49
CA SER A 252 -15.75 -23.63 10.62
C SER A 252 -14.53 -23.19 11.43
N PHE A 253 -14.15 -21.91 11.32
CA PHE A 253 -13.04 -21.33 12.08
C PHE A 253 -13.42 -21.17 13.56
N ARG A 254 -14.58 -20.56 13.85
CA ARG A 254 -15.04 -20.29 15.23
C ARG A 254 -15.35 -21.58 16.00
N SER A 255 -15.98 -22.54 15.33
CA SER A 255 -16.21 -23.89 15.89
C SER A 255 -14.95 -24.75 15.95
N LYS A 256 -13.82 -24.26 15.41
CA LYS A 256 -12.52 -24.94 15.39
C LYS A 256 -12.61 -26.34 14.78
N LYS A 257 -13.40 -26.48 13.71
CA LYS A 257 -13.73 -27.76 13.07
C LYS A 257 -12.51 -28.54 12.59
N ASP A 258 -11.44 -27.84 12.20
CA ASP A 258 -10.17 -28.44 11.80
C ASP A 258 -9.15 -28.32 12.93
N GLU A 259 -9.14 -29.30 13.82
CA GLU A 259 -8.23 -29.36 14.98
C GLU A 259 -6.75 -29.31 14.55
N ASP A 260 -6.45 -29.77 13.34
CA ASP A 260 -5.11 -29.74 12.80
C ASP A 260 -4.67 -28.39 12.25
N TYR A 261 -5.59 -27.47 12.05
CA TYR A 261 -5.29 -26.08 11.67
C TYR A 261 -5.16 -25.17 12.90
N HIS A 262 -6.01 -25.37 13.91
CA HIS A 262 -6.07 -24.49 15.09
C HIS A 262 -5.01 -24.81 16.15
N LYS A 263 -4.55 -23.79 16.89
CA LYS A 263 -3.83 -23.98 18.18
C LYS A 263 -4.68 -23.63 19.39
N GLY A 264 -5.73 -22.84 19.17
CA GLY A 264 -6.63 -22.33 20.19
C GLY A 264 -7.49 -21.23 19.61
N SER A 265 -8.11 -20.42 20.48
CA SER A 265 -8.90 -19.27 20.05
C SER A 265 -8.02 -18.11 19.59
N SER A 266 -8.52 -17.33 18.63
CA SER A 266 -7.97 -16.04 18.22
C SER A 266 -8.65 -14.91 19.00
N PRO A 267 -7.93 -13.85 19.39
CA PRO A 267 -8.57 -12.62 19.90
C PRO A 267 -9.59 -12.02 18.92
N LEU A 268 -9.41 -12.24 17.61
CA LEU A 268 -10.32 -11.72 16.59
C LEU A 268 -11.71 -12.36 16.62
N GLU A 269 -11.87 -13.52 17.29
CA GLU A 269 -13.19 -14.13 17.51
C GLU A 269 -14.12 -13.23 18.33
N ASP A 270 -13.59 -12.28 19.10
CA ASP A 270 -14.39 -11.35 19.88
C ASP A 270 -15.06 -10.25 19.03
N PHE A 271 -14.68 -10.11 17.76
CA PHE A 271 -15.32 -9.19 16.83
C PHE A 271 -16.37 -9.90 15.98
N SER A 272 -17.46 -9.21 15.65
CA SER A 272 -18.49 -9.67 14.72
C SER A 272 -18.06 -9.52 13.24
N ILE A 273 -16.88 -10.05 12.91
CA ILE A 273 -16.33 -10.09 11.54
C ILE A 273 -16.28 -11.53 11.02
N ASN A 274 -16.31 -11.69 9.70
CA ASN A 274 -15.97 -12.97 9.06
C ASN A 274 -14.44 -13.09 8.94
N ILE A 275 -13.83 -13.89 9.82
CA ILE A 275 -12.37 -13.98 9.98
C ILE A 275 -11.71 -14.45 8.68
N VAL A 276 -12.32 -15.41 7.97
CA VAL A 276 -11.75 -15.99 6.75
C VAL A 276 -11.70 -14.98 5.60
N SER A 277 -12.74 -14.15 5.45
CA SER A 277 -12.75 -13.10 4.40
C SER A 277 -12.01 -11.83 4.82
N THR A 278 -12.01 -11.47 6.10
CA THR A 278 -11.38 -10.23 6.59
C THR A 278 -9.87 -10.35 6.70
N VAL A 279 -9.31 -11.54 6.97
CA VAL A 279 -7.86 -11.77 7.04
C VAL A 279 -7.28 -12.13 5.67
N VAL A 280 -6.94 -11.11 4.89
CA VAL A 280 -6.66 -11.22 3.45
C VAL A 280 -5.30 -11.85 3.12
N ILE A 281 -5.16 -12.36 1.90
CA ILE A 281 -3.87 -12.72 1.31
C ILE A 281 -3.18 -11.46 0.81
N ASP A 282 -2.08 -11.08 1.45
CA ASP A 282 -1.33 -9.91 1.00
C ASP A 282 -0.60 -10.17 -0.34
N TYR A 283 -0.95 -9.35 -1.34
CA TYR A 283 -0.33 -9.31 -2.65
C TYR A 283 1.19 -9.08 -2.59
N MET A 284 1.66 -8.17 -1.72
CA MET A 284 3.09 -7.82 -1.66
C MET A 284 3.94 -9.01 -1.22
N HIS A 285 3.55 -9.68 -0.13
CA HIS A 285 4.28 -10.83 0.41
C HIS A 285 4.07 -12.10 -0.41
N SER A 286 2.83 -12.41 -0.79
CA SER A 286 2.51 -13.68 -1.47
C SER A 286 2.97 -13.67 -2.93
N VAL A 287 2.64 -12.62 -3.68
CA VAL A 287 2.85 -12.58 -5.14
C VAL A 287 4.24 -12.04 -5.48
N CYS A 288 4.59 -10.84 -4.99
CA CYS A 288 5.84 -10.19 -5.36
C CYS A 288 7.05 -10.84 -4.67
N LEU A 289 7.06 -10.90 -3.33
CA LEU A 289 8.17 -11.46 -2.56
C LEU A 289 8.15 -13.00 -2.48
N GLY A 290 7.00 -13.62 -2.68
CA GLY A 290 6.82 -15.07 -2.65
C GLY A 290 7.03 -15.69 -4.03
N VAL A 291 6.03 -15.61 -4.90
CA VAL A 291 6.01 -16.33 -6.17
C VAL A 291 6.96 -15.73 -7.20
N MET A 292 6.88 -14.42 -7.47
CA MET A 292 7.69 -13.77 -8.51
C MET A 292 9.19 -13.84 -8.18
N LYS A 293 9.57 -13.52 -6.93
CA LYS A 293 10.95 -13.68 -6.46
C LYS A 293 11.46 -15.10 -6.69
N ARG A 294 10.66 -16.11 -6.40
CA ARG A 294 11.06 -17.51 -6.56
C ARG A 294 11.21 -17.91 -8.02
N LEU A 295 10.26 -17.53 -8.88
CA LEU A 295 10.35 -17.77 -10.31
C LEU A 295 11.64 -17.20 -10.90
N LEU A 296 11.94 -15.94 -10.61
CA LEU A 296 13.15 -15.29 -11.10
C LEU A 296 14.43 -15.96 -10.53
N THR A 297 14.38 -16.41 -9.27
CA THR A 297 15.49 -17.18 -8.67
C THR A 297 15.68 -18.53 -9.37
N PHE A 298 14.62 -19.24 -9.74
CA PHE A 298 14.71 -20.47 -10.52
C PHE A 298 15.32 -20.22 -11.91
N TRP A 299 14.93 -19.13 -12.56
CA TRP A 299 15.44 -18.83 -13.89
C TRP A 299 16.92 -18.41 -13.86
N VAL A 300 17.39 -17.73 -12.82
CA VAL A 300 18.79 -17.29 -12.73
C VAL A 300 19.69 -18.37 -12.10
N LYS A 301 19.27 -18.98 -11.00
CA LYS A 301 20.10 -19.85 -10.14
C LYS A 301 19.62 -21.31 -10.08
N GLY A 302 18.50 -21.65 -10.72
CA GLY A 302 17.89 -22.98 -10.64
C GLY A 302 18.61 -24.07 -11.44
N LYS A 303 17.95 -25.22 -11.63
CA LYS A 303 18.47 -26.36 -12.40
C LYS A 303 18.47 -26.06 -13.90
N LYS A 304 19.34 -26.73 -14.67
CA LYS A 304 19.48 -26.55 -16.13
C LYS A 304 18.17 -26.53 -16.94
N PRO A 305 17.15 -27.39 -16.66
CA PRO A 305 15.91 -27.40 -17.45
C PRO A 305 15.03 -26.14 -17.30
N ILE A 306 15.15 -25.44 -16.17
CA ILE A 306 14.29 -24.30 -15.81
C ILE A 306 15.02 -22.95 -15.86
N ARG A 307 16.36 -22.96 -15.76
CA ARG A 307 17.18 -21.76 -15.74
C ARG A 307 17.48 -21.24 -17.15
N PHE A 308 17.93 -19.99 -17.25
CA PHE A 308 18.47 -19.42 -18.49
C PHE A 308 19.63 -20.26 -19.03
N LYS A 309 19.71 -20.39 -20.36
CA LYS A 309 20.63 -21.34 -21.00
C LYS A 309 22.10 -20.99 -20.79
N SER A 310 22.44 -19.70 -20.70
CA SER A 310 23.80 -19.20 -20.55
C SER A 310 23.84 -17.99 -19.61
N ALA A 311 25.03 -17.68 -19.09
CA ALA A 311 25.29 -16.46 -18.33
C ALA A 311 25.18 -15.19 -19.20
N GLU A 312 25.50 -15.30 -20.48
CA GLU A 312 25.33 -14.23 -21.47
C GLU A 312 23.87 -13.77 -21.56
N ILE A 313 22.92 -14.71 -21.61
CA ILE A 313 21.48 -14.37 -21.57
C ILE A 313 21.12 -13.58 -20.31
N VAL A 314 21.70 -13.94 -19.16
CA VAL A 314 21.46 -13.22 -17.89
C VAL A 314 22.03 -11.81 -17.97
N SER A 315 23.25 -11.66 -18.50
CA SER A 315 23.91 -10.37 -18.73
C SER A 315 23.09 -9.48 -19.68
N ASP A 316 22.58 -10.04 -20.78
CA ASP A 316 21.74 -9.31 -21.74
C ASP A 316 20.44 -8.83 -21.11
N ILE A 317 19.79 -9.68 -20.30
CA ILE A 317 18.58 -9.29 -19.56
C ILE A 317 18.92 -8.16 -18.58
N SER A 318 20.03 -8.28 -17.85
CA SER A 318 20.48 -7.25 -16.91
C SER A 318 20.74 -5.91 -17.61
N SER A 319 21.47 -5.91 -18.72
CA SER A 319 21.72 -4.71 -19.52
C SER A 319 20.41 -4.10 -20.02
N GLN A 320 19.51 -4.92 -20.57
CA GLN A 320 18.25 -4.43 -21.09
C GLN A 320 17.33 -3.86 -19.99
N LEU A 321 17.34 -4.43 -18.77
CA LEU A 321 16.64 -3.86 -17.63
C LEU A 321 17.21 -2.48 -17.27
N ILE A 322 18.54 -2.31 -17.29
CA ILE A 322 19.20 -1.02 -17.04
C ILE A 322 18.82 0.00 -18.12
N ASP A 323 18.80 -0.41 -19.38
CA ASP A 323 18.43 0.46 -20.51
C ASP A 323 16.97 0.93 -20.45
N MET A 324 16.11 0.20 -19.74
CA MET A 324 14.72 0.60 -19.53
C MET A 324 14.55 1.70 -18.47
N LYS A 325 15.54 1.95 -17.60
CA LYS A 325 15.45 2.94 -16.50
C LYS A 325 14.94 4.33 -16.93
N PRO A 326 15.35 4.91 -18.07
CA PRO A 326 14.89 6.24 -18.50
C PRO A 326 13.38 6.32 -18.72
N TYR A 327 12.75 5.20 -19.09
CA TYR A 327 11.35 5.10 -19.52
C TYR A 327 10.38 4.73 -18.40
N ILE A 328 10.88 4.38 -17.21
CA ILE A 328 10.03 4.01 -16.07
C ILE A 328 9.48 5.28 -15.39
N PRO A 329 8.14 5.45 -15.28
CA PRO A 329 7.49 6.64 -14.75
C PRO A 329 7.98 7.09 -13.37
N SER A 330 7.85 8.39 -13.11
CA SER A 330 8.28 9.01 -11.85
C SER A 330 7.56 8.48 -10.60
N GLU A 331 6.39 7.88 -10.76
CA GLU A 331 5.60 7.29 -9.68
C GLU A 331 6.21 5.98 -9.15
N PHE A 332 7.17 5.40 -9.86
CA PHE A 332 7.85 4.19 -9.44
C PHE A 332 8.94 4.51 -8.42
N ASN A 333 8.76 4.02 -7.20
CA ASN A 333 9.73 4.17 -6.12
C ASN A 333 11.13 3.61 -6.42
N ARG A 334 11.23 2.65 -7.34
CA ARG A 334 12.50 2.00 -7.74
C ARG A 334 12.55 1.77 -9.23
N LEU A 335 13.72 2.04 -9.81
CA LEU A 335 14.02 1.75 -11.20
C LEU A 335 14.55 0.30 -11.33
N PRO A 336 14.40 -0.33 -12.51
CA PRO A 336 14.91 -1.67 -12.76
C PRO A 336 16.43 -1.77 -12.50
N ARG A 337 16.89 -2.91 -12.00
CA ARG A 337 18.30 -3.20 -11.70
C ARG A 337 18.77 -4.47 -12.39
N SER A 338 20.07 -4.70 -12.37
CA SER A 338 20.68 -5.94 -12.88
C SER A 338 20.15 -7.15 -12.12
N LEU A 339 20.03 -8.30 -12.80
CA LEU A 339 19.76 -9.59 -12.15
C LEU A 339 20.92 -10.06 -11.25
N ASP A 340 22.11 -9.47 -11.35
CA ASP A 340 23.22 -9.73 -10.43
C ASP A 340 22.86 -9.30 -9.00
N GLU A 341 22.00 -8.28 -8.86
CA GLU A 341 21.52 -7.77 -7.57
C GLU A 341 20.22 -8.44 -7.10
N LEU A 342 19.79 -9.54 -7.74
CA LEU A 342 18.49 -10.19 -7.52
C LEU A 342 18.19 -10.48 -6.04
N GLU A 343 19.21 -10.81 -5.25
CA GLU A 343 19.05 -11.08 -3.82
C GLU A 343 18.63 -9.85 -2.99
N PHE A 344 18.94 -8.65 -3.50
CA PHE A 344 18.63 -7.36 -2.87
C PHE A 344 17.37 -6.71 -3.44
N PHE A 345 16.68 -7.34 -4.39
CA PHE A 345 15.44 -6.81 -4.95
C PHE A 345 14.36 -6.69 -3.86
N LYS A 346 13.64 -5.56 -3.90
CA LYS A 346 12.47 -5.27 -3.07
C LYS A 346 11.17 -5.67 -3.78
N ALA A 347 10.09 -5.73 -3.02
CA ALA A 347 8.77 -6.10 -3.54
C ALA A 347 8.34 -5.24 -4.74
N THR A 348 8.62 -3.94 -4.71
CA THR A 348 8.32 -3.01 -5.82
C THR A 348 9.04 -3.37 -7.11
N GLU A 349 10.25 -3.92 -7.03
CA GLU A 349 11.04 -4.31 -8.21
C GLU A 349 10.52 -5.61 -8.81
N PHE A 350 10.14 -6.58 -7.97
CA PHE A 350 9.43 -7.78 -8.42
C PHE A 350 8.08 -7.44 -9.04
N ARG A 351 7.35 -6.46 -8.48
CA ARG A 351 6.10 -5.95 -9.05
C ARG A 351 6.32 -5.34 -10.44
N THR A 352 7.30 -4.45 -10.58
CA THR A 352 7.66 -3.84 -11.88
C THR A 352 8.06 -4.90 -12.91
N PHE A 353 8.85 -5.90 -12.49
CA PHE A 353 9.25 -7.00 -13.35
C PHE A 353 8.04 -7.81 -13.82
N LEU A 354 7.19 -8.24 -12.89
CA LEU A 354 6.00 -9.03 -13.17
C LEU A 354 5.05 -8.31 -14.13
N LEU A 355 4.76 -7.03 -13.89
CA LEU A 355 3.69 -6.33 -14.62
C LEU A 355 4.16 -5.70 -15.93
N TYR A 356 5.44 -5.37 -16.08
CA TYR A 356 5.90 -4.52 -17.19
C TYR A 356 7.14 -5.05 -17.91
N THR A 357 8.28 -5.17 -17.23
CA THR A 357 9.56 -5.38 -17.95
C THR A 357 9.76 -6.81 -18.42
N SER A 358 9.14 -7.80 -17.76
CA SER A 358 9.26 -9.23 -18.09
C SER A 358 8.85 -9.56 -19.53
N LEU A 359 7.80 -8.94 -20.07
CA LEU A 359 7.33 -9.19 -21.44
C LEU A 359 8.39 -8.89 -22.50
N ILE A 360 9.25 -7.91 -22.22
CA ILE A 360 10.32 -7.49 -23.13
C ILE A 360 11.54 -8.37 -22.90
N VAL A 361 11.94 -8.58 -21.64
CA VAL A 361 13.23 -9.22 -21.35
C VAL A 361 13.20 -10.75 -21.39
N LEU A 362 12.03 -11.40 -21.23
CA LEU A 362 11.95 -12.87 -21.19
C LEU A 362 11.65 -13.51 -22.55
N LYS A 363 11.04 -12.78 -23.49
CA LYS A 363 10.60 -13.33 -24.77
C LYS A 363 11.81 -13.86 -25.56
N GLY A 364 11.76 -15.14 -25.95
CA GLY A 364 12.86 -15.82 -26.65
C GLY A 364 14.04 -16.25 -25.77
N ARG A 365 14.09 -15.86 -24.50
CA ARG A 365 15.20 -16.16 -23.58
C ARG A 365 14.88 -17.27 -22.56
N LEU A 366 13.61 -17.59 -22.35
CA LEU A 366 13.15 -18.75 -21.59
C LEU A 366 12.71 -19.90 -22.50
N ALA A 367 12.77 -21.14 -21.97
CA ALA A 367 12.15 -22.28 -22.64
C ALA A 367 10.65 -22.03 -22.83
N LYS A 368 10.11 -22.41 -24.01
CA LYS A 368 8.72 -22.11 -24.40
C LYS A 368 7.67 -22.49 -23.34
N PRO A 369 7.70 -23.70 -22.73
CA PRO A 369 6.74 -24.06 -21.68
C PRO A 369 6.83 -23.18 -20.43
N ILE A 370 8.05 -22.80 -20.02
CA ILE A 370 8.29 -21.94 -18.86
C ILE A 370 7.77 -20.51 -19.12
N PHE A 371 8.00 -19.98 -20.32
CA PHE A 371 7.48 -18.68 -20.69
C PHE A 371 5.95 -18.68 -20.76
N GLN A 372 5.34 -19.69 -21.40
CA GLN A 372 3.87 -19.82 -21.47
C GLN A 372 3.24 -19.94 -20.08
N HIS A 373 3.87 -20.69 -19.17
CA HIS A 373 3.45 -20.79 -17.78
C HIS A 373 3.53 -19.44 -17.06
N PHE A 374 4.62 -18.69 -17.22
CA PHE A 374 4.74 -17.33 -16.68
C PHE A 374 3.64 -16.40 -17.22
N MET A 375 3.27 -16.52 -18.49
CA MET A 375 2.21 -15.69 -19.08
C MET A 375 0.84 -15.89 -18.42
N LEU A 376 0.53 -17.07 -17.89
CA LEU A 376 -0.67 -17.31 -17.07
C LEU A 376 -0.67 -16.40 -15.83
N PHE A 377 0.46 -16.38 -15.11
CA PHE A 377 0.63 -15.57 -13.91
C PHE A 377 0.65 -14.07 -14.19
N HIS A 378 1.40 -13.64 -15.22
CA HIS A 378 1.42 -12.24 -15.65
C HIS A 378 0.01 -11.72 -15.97
N CYS A 379 -0.74 -12.43 -16.81
CA CYS A 379 -2.06 -12.00 -17.23
C CYS A 379 -3.06 -11.97 -16.06
N ALA A 380 -3.06 -13.01 -15.21
CA ALA A 380 -3.94 -13.06 -14.05
C ALA A 380 -3.69 -11.90 -13.08
N ILE A 381 -2.42 -11.62 -12.74
CA ILE A 381 -2.11 -10.54 -11.80
C ILE A 381 -2.39 -9.16 -12.42
N LYS A 382 -2.15 -8.95 -13.73
CA LYS A 382 -2.57 -7.70 -14.40
C LYS A 382 -4.07 -7.47 -14.36
N ILE A 383 -4.89 -8.53 -14.51
CA ILE A 383 -6.34 -8.42 -14.36
C ILE A 383 -6.71 -8.01 -12.92
N LEU A 384 -6.21 -8.74 -11.92
CA LEU A 384 -6.63 -8.56 -10.52
C LEU A 384 -6.15 -7.24 -9.90
N ILE A 385 -5.07 -6.64 -10.41
CA ILE A 385 -4.58 -5.34 -9.92
C ILE A 385 -5.26 -4.16 -10.61
N SER A 386 -5.86 -4.36 -11.79
CA SER A 386 -6.53 -3.30 -12.55
C SER A 386 -7.85 -2.90 -11.88
N ASN A 387 -8.08 -1.59 -11.71
CA ASN A 387 -9.35 -1.07 -11.19
C ASN A 387 -10.55 -1.39 -12.10
N ASP A 388 -10.33 -1.64 -13.39
CA ASP A 388 -11.39 -1.87 -14.37
C ASP A 388 -11.65 -3.37 -14.62
N LEU A 389 -10.59 -4.19 -14.55
CA LEU A 389 -10.65 -5.59 -14.97
C LEU A 389 -10.89 -6.57 -13.84
N TYR A 390 -10.58 -6.21 -12.58
CA TYR A 390 -10.62 -7.16 -11.46
C TYR A 390 -12.02 -7.75 -11.22
N ILE A 391 -13.09 -7.05 -11.61
CA ILE A 391 -14.48 -7.55 -11.59
C ILE A 391 -14.80 -8.24 -12.91
N THR A 392 -14.69 -7.50 -14.02
CA THR A 392 -15.21 -7.93 -15.34
C THR A 392 -14.50 -9.18 -15.89
N HIS A 393 -13.23 -9.38 -15.53
CA HIS A 393 -12.41 -10.51 -15.99
C HIS A 393 -11.96 -11.41 -14.82
N ASN A 394 -12.63 -11.33 -13.67
CA ASN A 394 -12.24 -12.06 -12.47
C ASN A 394 -12.17 -13.58 -12.68
N SER A 395 -13.19 -14.16 -13.33
CA SER A 395 -13.30 -15.59 -13.61
C SER A 395 -12.17 -16.10 -14.52
N ILE A 396 -11.72 -15.26 -15.46
CA ILE A 396 -10.57 -15.53 -16.31
C ILE A 396 -9.31 -15.57 -15.45
N ALA A 397 -9.08 -14.54 -14.62
CA ALA A 397 -7.92 -14.51 -13.72
C ALA A 397 -7.89 -15.72 -12.77
N LYS A 398 -9.04 -16.11 -12.21
CA LYS A 398 -9.18 -17.32 -11.37
C LYS A 398 -8.74 -18.58 -12.12
N SER A 399 -9.26 -18.78 -13.34
CA SER A 399 -8.92 -19.92 -14.19
C SER A 399 -7.42 -19.95 -14.55
N LEU A 400 -6.83 -18.79 -14.83
CA LEU A 400 -5.41 -18.65 -15.12
C LEU A 400 -4.53 -19.01 -13.91
N LEU A 401 -4.92 -18.58 -12.69
CA LEU A 401 -4.17 -18.91 -11.47
C LEU A 401 -4.30 -20.40 -11.10
N ILE A 402 -5.48 -20.99 -11.23
CA ILE A 402 -5.67 -22.44 -11.03
C ILE A 402 -4.81 -23.23 -12.02
N SER A 403 -4.78 -22.82 -13.30
CA SER A 403 -3.94 -23.44 -14.33
C SER A 403 -2.46 -23.27 -14.01
N PHE A 404 -2.04 -22.08 -13.57
CA PHE A 404 -0.66 -21.81 -13.16
C PHE A 404 -0.22 -22.72 -12.01
N VAL A 405 -1.04 -22.84 -10.96
CA VAL A 405 -0.73 -23.68 -9.78
C VAL A 405 -0.70 -25.17 -10.17
N SER A 406 -1.66 -25.63 -10.99
CA SER A 406 -1.75 -27.03 -11.43
C SER A 406 -0.56 -27.46 -12.30
N GLN A 407 -0.01 -26.56 -13.11
CA GLN A 407 1.15 -26.83 -13.97
C GLN A 407 2.50 -26.64 -13.24
N TYR A 408 2.49 -26.01 -12.06
CA TYR A 408 3.70 -25.71 -11.30
C TYR A 408 4.54 -26.96 -10.92
N PRO A 409 3.96 -28.05 -10.39
CA PRO A 409 4.71 -29.25 -10.00
C PRO A 409 5.51 -29.85 -11.15
N THR A 410 4.89 -29.97 -12.33
CA THR A 410 5.51 -30.59 -13.51
C THR A 410 6.67 -29.77 -14.07
N LEU A 411 6.64 -28.44 -13.89
CA LEU A 411 7.65 -27.54 -14.45
C LEU A 411 8.81 -27.28 -13.47
N TYR A 412 8.51 -27.13 -12.18
CA TYR A 412 9.50 -26.72 -11.19
C TYR A 412 9.83 -27.80 -10.16
N GLY A 413 8.91 -28.73 -9.90
CA GLY A 413 9.00 -29.77 -8.88
C GLY A 413 7.82 -29.71 -7.89
N TYR A 414 7.34 -30.88 -7.47
CA TYR A 414 6.21 -31.02 -6.54
C TYR A 414 6.49 -30.37 -5.18
N GLU A 415 7.73 -30.45 -4.71
CA GLU A 415 8.18 -29.87 -3.45
C GLU A 415 8.11 -28.33 -3.39
N TYR A 416 7.88 -27.69 -4.53
CA TYR A 416 7.85 -26.23 -4.63
C TYR A 416 6.45 -25.65 -4.67
N VAL A 417 5.37 -26.45 -4.57
CA VAL A 417 4.00 -25.91 -4.44
C VAL A 417 3.73 -25.49 -2.98
N THR A 418 4.56 -24.59 -2.47
CA THR A 418 4.48 -24.07 -1.09
C THR A 418 3.22 -23.21 -0.89
N TYR A 419 2.92 -22.90 0.38
CA TYR A 419 1.86 -21.98 0.81
C TYR A 419 1.60 -20.77 -0.12
N ASN A 420 2.62 -19.99 -0.50
CA ASN A 420 2.43 -18.81 -1.36
C ASN A 420 1.95 -19.14 -2.79
N VAL A 421 2.39 -20.27 -3.38
CA VAL A 421 1.92 -20.67 -4.72
C VAL A 421 0.51 -21.21 -4.65
N HIS A 422 0.22 -22.08 -3.68
CA HIS A 422 -1.14 -22.56 -3.48
C HIS A 422 -2.10 -21.40 -3.20
N GLY A 423 -1.72 -20.44 -2.36
CA GLY A 423 -2.52 -19.27 -2.02
C GLY A 423 -2.93 -18.39 -3.21
N LEU A 424 -2.27 -18.51 -4.37
CA LEU A 424 -2.67 -17.78 -5.58
C LEU A 424 -4.09 -18.11 -6.01
N ILE A 425 -4.56 -19.34 -5.84
CA ILE A 425 -5.89 -19.75 -6.33
C ILE A 425 -7.04 -19.00 -5.64
N HIS A 426 -6.79 -18.39 -4.48
CA HIS A 426 -7.77 -17.63 -3.70
C HIS A 426 -7.77 -16.13 -4.02
N LEU A 427 -6.76 -15.60 -4.73
CA LEU A 427 -6.60 -14.15 -4.94
C LEU A 427 -7.77 -13.52 -5.69
N ALA A 428 -8.35 -14.23 -6.66
CA ALA A 428 -9.47 -13.71 -7.45
C ALA A 428 -10.70 -13.45 -6.57
N ASP A 429 -10.98 -14.35 -5.62
CA ASP A 429 -12.10 -14.22 -4.69
C ASP A 429 -11.87 -13.04 -3.72
N PHE A 430 -10.64 -12.86 -3.21
CA PHE A 430 -10.29 -11.68 -2.40
C PHE A 430 -10.42 -10.38 -3.17
N ALA A 431 -10.07 -10.36 -4.47
CA ALA A 431 -10.20 -9.16 -5.28
C ALA A 431 -11.67 -8.73 -5.46
N LEU A 432 -12.61 -9.68 -5.57
CA LEU A 432 -14.03 -9.34 -5.61
C LEU A 432 -14.54 -8.73 -4.31
N GLN A 433 -14.01 -9.19 -3.17
CA GLN A 433 -14.45 -8.73 -1.84
C GLN A 433 -13.83 -7.39 -1.44
N HIS A 434 -12.53 -7.18 -1.71
CA HIS A 434 -11.76 -6.06 -1.18
C HIS A 434 -11.35 -5.03 -2.25
N GLY A 435 -11.73 -5.27 -3.50
CA GLY A 435 -11.30 -4.47 -4.65
C GLY A 435 -9.99 -4.99 -5.27
N PRO A 436 -9.35 -4.22 -6.17
CA PRO A 436 -8.11 -4.67 -6.81
C PRO A 436 -6.98 -4.88 -5.80
N LEU A 437 -6.00 -5.74 -6.15
CA LEU A 437 -4.96 -6.23 -5.23
C LEU A 437 -4.20 -5.15 -4.45
N ASP A 438 -4.01 -3.96 -5.02
CA ASP A 438 -3.31 -2.86 -4.33
C ASP A 438 -4.10 -2.29 -3.14
N LYS A 439 -5.44 -2.36 -3.13
CA LYS A 439 -6.29 -1.81 -2.05
C LYS A 439 -6.10 -2.51 -0.70
N PHE A 440 -5.75 -3.79 -0.73
CA PHE A 440 -5.53 -4.62 0.45
C PHE A 440 -4.08 -5.12 0.55
N SER A 441 -3.13 -4.35 0.01
CA SER A 441 -1.70 -4.69 0.03
C SER A 441 -0.94 -4.09 1.21
N ALA A 442 0.16 -4.75 1.59
CA ALA A 442 1.04 -4.31 2.68
C ALA A 442 1.96 -3.13 2.32
N PHE A 443 2.01 -2.68 1.05
CA PHE A 443 2.97 -1.64 0.59
C PHE A 443 2.91 -0.35 1.42
N LYS A 444 1.70 0.14 1.72
CA LYS A 444 1.52 1.37 2.52
C LYS A 444 1.97 1.21 3.97
N TYR A 445 1.79 0.01 4.52
CA TYR A 445 2.19 -0.30 5.89
C TYR A 445 3.70 -0.45 6.01
N GLU A 446 4.35 -1.11 5.05
CA GLU A 446 5.82 -1.22 4.98
C GLU A 446 6.48 0.17 4.93
N ASN A 447 5.91 1.12 4.17
CA ASN A 447 6.39 2.51 4.17
C ASN A 447 6.33 3.15 5.56
N CYS A 448 5.21 2.97 6.29
CA CYS A 448 5.06 3.44 7.67
C CYS A 448 6.07 2.76 8.61
N LEU A 449 6.27 1.44 8.49
CA LEU A 449 7.25 0.69 9.27
C LEU A 449 8.69 1.21 9.03
N GLN A 450 9.04 1.57 7.80
CA GLN A 450 10.34 2.19 7.52
C GLN A 450 10.50 3.57 8.18
N ILE A 451 9.43 4.36 8.27
CA ILE A 451 9.42 5.63 9.01
C ILE A 451 9.63 5.35 10.49
N ILE A 452 8.85 4.45 11.08
CA ILE A 452 8.98 4.03 12.49
C ILE A 452 10.42 3.56 12.78
N LYS A 453 11.00 2.73 11.92
CA LYS A 453 12.38 2.26 12.09
C LYS A 453 13.40 3.39 12.15
N LYS A 454 13.24 4.42 11.31
CA LYS A 454 14.13 5.59 11.30
C LYS A 454 13.93 6.51 12.52
N THR A 455 12.77 6.44 13.17
CA THR A 455 12.49 7.23 14.39
C THR A 455 13.20 6.71 15.63
N VAL A 456 13.51 5.41 15.70
CA VAL A 456 14.26 4.80 16.81
C VAL A 456 15.71 5.29 16.78
N LYS A 457 16.07 6.22 17.66
CA LYS A 457 17.44 6.75 17.77
C LYS A 457 18.16 6.22 19.00
N ASN A 458 17.41 5.92 20.06
CA ASN A 458 17.91 5.46 21.35
C ASN A 458 17.56 3.99 21.57
N ALA A 459 18.59 3.14 21.64
CA ALA A 459 18.43 1.72 21.92
C ALA A 459 17.93 1.43 23.36
N ARG A 460 18.02 2.39 24.28
CA ARG A 460 17.60 2.25 25.68
C ARG A 460 16.09 2.45 25.85
N TYR A 461 15.48 3.38 25.11
CA TYR A 461 14.07 3.77 25.24
C TYR A 461 13.34 3.82 23.88
N PRO A 462 13.32 2.70 23.13
CA PRO A 462 12.80 2.70 21.76
C PRO A 462 11.31 3.00 21.68
N LEU A 463 10.50 2.55 22.65
CA LEU A 463 9.06 2.84 22.66
C LEU A 463 8.77 4.34 22.86
N GLN A 464 9.48 4.97 23.79
CA GLN A 464 9.33 6.40 24.07
C GLN A 464 9.77 7.25 22.87
N ASP A 465 10.88 6.89 22.22
CA ASP A 465 11.36 7.56 21.01
C ASP A 465 10.29 7.53 19.90
N VAL A 466 9.76 6.34 19.60
CA VAL A 466 8.76 6.20 18.55
C VAL A 466 7.46 6.91 18.93
N TYR A 467 6.96 6.71 20.16
CA TYR A 467 5.75 7.35 20.65
C TYR A 467 5.83 8.87 20.53
N ASN A 468 6.93 9.46 21.01
CA ASN A 468 7.16 10.90 20.91
C ASN A 468 7.11 11.35 19.46
N ARG A 469 7.82 10.68 18.55
CA ARG A 469 7.78 11.04 17.12
C ARG A 469 6.38 10.96 16.53
N VAL A 470 5.64 9.90 16.82
CA VAL A 470 4.27 9.71 16.31
C VAL A 470 3.36 10.87 16.74
N VAL A 471 3.36 11.20 18.04
CA VAL A 471 2.53 12.30 18.59
C VAL A 471 2.94 13.65 17.97
N GLU A 472 4.23 13.89 17.82
CA GLU A 472 4.72 15.12 17.18
C GLU A 472 4.30 15.23 15.72
N PHE A 473 4.35 14.14 14.93
CA PHE A 473 3.87 14.15 13.56
C PHE A 473 2.37 14.38 13.47
N GLN A 474 1.60 13.86 14.42
CA GLN A 474 0.16 14.02 14.45
C GLN A 474 -0.24 15.48 14.68
N ASN A 475 0.43 16.18 15.61
CA ASN A 475 0.20 17.59 15.91
C ASN A 475 0.52 18.52 14.72
N VAL A 476 1.24 18.01 13.72
CA VAL A 476 1.64 18.77 12.52
C VAL A 476 0.75 18.45 11.31
N GLN A 477 -0.02 17.35 11.35
CA GLN A 477 -0.73 16.80 10.21
C GLN A 477 -1.99 17.55 9.75
N ILE A 478 -2.02 18.89 9.87
CA ILE A 478 -2.89 19.73 9.04
C ILE A 478 -2.21 19.89 7.67
N LYS A 479 -2.04 18.79 6.95
CA LYS A 479 -1.62 18.86 5.54
C LYS A 479 -2.78 19.46 4.76
N THR A 480 -2.63 20.70 4.29
CA THR A 480 -3.45 21.18 3.18
C THR A 480 -3.25 20.21 2.02
N VAL A 481 -4.34 19.58 1.58
CA VAL A 481 -4.29 18.76 0.38
C VAL A 481 -3.87 19.68 -0.76
N PRO A 482 -2.79 19.38 -1.49
CA PRO A 482 -2.43 20.20 -2.65
C PRO A 482 -3.61 20.27 -3.60
N ASN A 483 -4.01 21.48 -3.97
CA ASN A 483 -5.03 21.68 -5.00
C ASN A 483 -4.38 21.36 -6.35
N TYR A 484 -4.69 20.17 -6.87
CA TYR A 484 -4.34 19.79 -8.23
C TYR A 484 -5.29 20.47 -9.23
N PRO A 485 -4.83 20.74 -10.46
CA PRO A 485 -3.49 20.48 -11.00
C PRO A 485 -2.44 21.52 -10.57
N ILE A 486 -1.19 21.07 -10.40
CA ILE A 486 -0.04 21.95 -10.08
C ILE A 486 0.81 22.13 -11.33
N LEU A 487 0.92 23.37 -11.81
CA LEU A 487 1.77 23.73 -12.94
C LEU A 487 3.17 24.10 -12.45
N ASN A 488 4.20 23.50 -13.05
CA ASN A 488 5.60 23.72 -12.68
C ASN A 488 6.42 24.16 -13.89
N ASN A 489 7.47 24.93 -13.61
CA ASN A 489 8.47 25.35 -14.59
C ASN A 489 7.82 26.07 -15.78
N GLU A 490 7.32 27.28 -15.52
CA GLU A 490 6.80 28.18 -16.55
C GLU A 490 7.89 28.47 -17.60
N ILE A 491 7.50 28.43 -18.86
CA ILE A 491 8.39 28.66 -20.00
C ILE A 491 8.32 30.14 -20.35
N GLY A 492 9.49 30.78 -20.44
CA GLY A 492 9.57 32.18 -20.85
C GLY A 492 8.97 32.41 -22.24
N TYR A 493 8.31 33.56 -22.42
CA TYR A 493 7.64 33.87 -23.67
C TYR A 493 8.62 33.90 -24.86
N ASP A 494 8.22 33.22 -25.93
CA ASP A 494 8.90 33.18 -27.23
C ASP A 494 7.81 33.22 -28.31
N PRO A 495 7.78 34.24 -29.19
CA PRO A 495 6.77 34.40 -30.23
C PRO A 495 6.64 33.22 -31.19
N ILE A 496 7.76 32.53 -31.50
CA ILE A 496 7.79 31.38 -32.40
C ILE A 496 7.14 30.18 -31.73
N TYR A 497 7.40 30.01 -30.44
CA TYR A 497 7.01 28.84 -29.69
C TYR A 497 5.59 28.94 -29.09
N HIS A 498 5.20 30.13 -28.61
CA HIS A 498 3.90 30.38 -27.98
C HIS A 498 2.79 30.52 -29.01
N ARG A 499 3.05 31.17 -30.16
CA ARG A 499 2.10 31.51 -31.25
C ARG A 499 0.90 32.37 -30.83
N ASP A 500 0.36 32.14 -29.63
CA ASP A 500 -0.70 32.91 -28.97
C ASP A 500 -0.10 33.61 -27.73
N PRO A 501 -0.05 34.95 -27.69
CA PRO A 501 0.50 35.71 -26.57
C PRO A 501 -0.36 35.66 -25.30
N THR A 502 -1.59 35.13 -25.39
CA THR A 502 -2.49 35.00 -24.24
C THR A 502 -2.30 33.70 -23.46
N VAL A 503 -1.46 32.79 -23.96
CA VAL A 503 -1.21 31.49 -23.36
C VAL A 503 0.12 31.48 -22.61
N THR A 504 0.08 30.95 -21.40
CA THR A 504 1.30 30.63 -20.64
C THR A 504 1.63 29.14 -20.81
N LEU A 505 2.88 28.81 -21.12
CA LEU A 505 3.33 27.43 -21.31
C LEU A 505 4.13 26.92 -20.12
N TYR A 506 4.05 25.61 -19.90
CA TYR A 506 4.70 24.93 -18.77
C TYR A 506 5.42 23.66 -19.23
N GLU A 507 6.48 23.29 -18.51
CA GLU A 507 7.20 22.03 -18.76
C GLU A 507 6.51 20.81 -18.13
N GLN A 508 5.73 21.03 -17.08
CA GLN A 508 5.13 19.98 -16.29
C GLN A 508 3.81 20.42 -15.65
N VAL A 509 2.87 19.48 -15.60
CA VAL A 509 1.69 19.57 -14.75
C VAL A 509 1.57 18.29 -13.91
N ILE A 510 1.35 18.46 -12.61
CA ILE A 510 1.08 17.37 -11.69
C ILE A 510 -0.42 17.30 -11.51
N ILE A 511 -1.00 16.16 -11.85
CA ILE A 511 -2.38 15.78 -11.53
C ILE A 511 -2.33 14.76 -10.38
N ASP A 512 -3.42 14.61 -9.63
CA ASP A 512 -3.50 13.83 -8.37
C ASP A 512 -2.51 12.66 -8.25
N LYS A 513 -2.56 11.71 -9.21
CA LYS A 513 -1.71 10.51 -9.20
C LYS A 513 -0.48 10.56 -10.10
N PHE A 514 -0.41 11.50 -11.04
CA PHE A 514 0.54 11.44 -12.14
C PHE A 514 1.23 12.76 -12.44
N VAL A 515 2.52 12.64 -12.75
CA VAL A 515 3.29 13.68 -13.40
C VAL A 515 3.08 13.61 -14.91
N VAL A 516 2.66 14.72 -15.52
CA VAL A 516 2.58 14.91 -16.97
C VAL A 516 3.70 15.87 -17.38
N SER A 517 4.50 15.50 -18.37
CA SER A 517 5.61 16.36 -18.84
C SER A 517 5.76 16.28 -20.35
N ARG A 518 6.16 17.40 -20.95
CA ARG A 518 6.50 17.46 -22.38
C ARG A 518 7.92 16.98 -22.72
N ASN A 519 8.86 17.16 -21.79
CA ASN A 519 10.28 16.91 -22.06
C ASN A 519 10.78 15.63 -21.37
N ASN A 520 10.12 15.20 -20.31
CA ASN A 520 10.53 14.01 -19.58
C ASN A 520 9.90 12.74 -20.18
N ILE A 521 10.72 11.92 -20.85
CA ILE A 521 10.29 10.75 -21.63
C ILE A 521 9.38 9.78 -20.84
N ARG A 522 9.66 9.51 -19.56
CA ARG A 522 8.86 8.60 -18.72
C ARG A 522 7.50 9.17 -18.28
N ASN A 523 7.27 10.47 -18.49
CA ASN A 523 6.07 11.19 -18.05
C ASN A 523 5.30 11.79 -19.24
N LYS A 524 5.63 11.37 -20.48
CA LYS A 524 5.13 11.97 -21.72
C LYS A 524 4.00 11.19 -22.39
N TYR A 525 3.71 9.95 -21.95
CA TYR A 525 2.83 9.03 -22.67
C TYR A 525 1.59 8.64 -21.87
N PHE A 526 0.43 8.76 -22.51
CA PHE A 526 -0.87 8.50 -21.90
C PHE A 526 -1.81 7.81 -22.89
N ILE A 527 -2.79 7.07 -22.36
CA ILE A 527 -3.99 6.63 -23.06
C ILE A 527 -5.13 7.58 -22.71
N LEU A 528 -5.85 8.00 -23.74
CA LEU A 528 -7.05 8.83 -23.63
C LEU A 528 -8.31 8.00 -23.37
N ASP A 529 -9.41 8.67 -23.03
CA ASP A 529 -10.71 8.01 -22.78
C ASP A 529 -11.25 7.21 -23.98
N ASN A 530 -10.89 7.62 -25.19
CA ASN A 530 -11.21 6.93 -26.44
C ASN A 530 -10.21 5.79 -26.78
N ASN A 531 -9.35 5.41 -25.84
CA ASN A 531 -8.29 4.40 -25.95
C ASN A 531 -7.14 4.75 -26.92
N GLU A 532 -7.01 6.01 -27.33
CA GLU A 532 -5.89 6.46 -28.17
C GLU A 532 -4.62 6.67 -27.33
N ILE A 533 -3.48 6.18 -27.84
CA ILE A 533 -2.17 6.42 -27.22
C ILE A 533 -1.60 7.72 -27.75
N VAL A 534 -1.28 8.65 -26.84
CA VAL A 534 -0.78 9.97 -27.17
C VAL A 534 0.54 10.28 -26.48
N GLN A 535 1.29 11.18 -27.10
CA GLN A 535 2.51 11.78 -26.59
C GLN A 535 2.28 13.29 -26.37
N ILE A 536 2.59 13.79 -25.17
CA ILE A 536 2.43 15.20 -24.80
C ILE A 536 3.49 16.06 -25.48
N GLN A 537 3.11 17.07 -26.26
CA GLN A 537 4.02 18.01 -26.90
C GLN A 537 4.13 19.35 -26.16
N LYS A 538 2.99 19.89 -25.72
CA LYS A 538 2.92 21.14 -24.94
C LYS A 538 1.89 21.05 -23.81
N ILE A 539 2.12 21.85 -22.78
CA ILE A 539 1.21 22.07 -21.67
C ILE A 539 1.00 23.57 -21.58
N GLY A 540 -0.25 24.02 -21.66
CA GLY A 540 -0.58 25.44 -21.68
C GLY A 540 -1.74 25.78 -20.76
N LYS A 541 -1.73 27.02 -20.27
CA LYS A 541 -2.81 27.62 -19.50
C LYS A 541 -3.34 28.83 -20.25
N ARG A 542 -4.65 28.89 -20.44
CA ARG A 542 -5.34 30.02 -21.08
C ARG A 542 -5.65 31.11 -20.04
N GLN A 543 -6.00 32.30 -20.50
CA GLN A 543 -6.38 33.43 -19.61
C GLN A 543 -7.57 33.12 -18.70
N ASP A 544 -8.51 32.28 -19.13
CA ASP A 544 -9.66 31.83 -18.32
C ASP A 544 -9.27 30.82 -17.22
N GLY A 545 -7.99 30.45 -17.14
CA GLY A 545 -7.45 29.50 -16.18
C GLY A 545 -7.49 28.04 -16.63
N SER A 546 -8.13 27.73 -17.76
CA SER A 546 -8.21 26.37 -18.30
C SER A 546 -6.84 25.87 -18.75
N ILE A 547 -6.57 24.58 -18.48
CA ILE A 547 -5.33 23.92 -18.87
C ILE A 547 -5.61 23.00 -20.05
N PHE A 548 -4.79 23.13 -21.09
CA PHE A 548 -4.83 22.28 -22.27
C PHE A 548 -3.49 21.58 -22.49
N LEU A 549 -3.54 20.50 -23.23
CA LEU A 549 -2.37 19.76 -23.71
C LEU A 549 -2.39 19.76 -25.23
N GLU A 550 -1.26 20.07 -25.85
CA GLU A 550 -1.04 19.74 -27.26
C GLU A 550 -0.41 18.35 -27.32
N VAL A 551 -0.98 17.44 -28.11
CA VAL A 551 -0.55 16.04 -28.17
C VAL A 551 -0.43 15.56 -29.62
N ILE A 552 0.36 14.50 -29.83
CA ILE A 552 0.31 13.70 -31.06
C ILE A 552 -0.18 12.29 -30.72
N LYS A 553 -0.91 11.67 -31.64
CA LYS A 553 -1.41 10.30 -31.51
C LYS A 553 -0.55 9.33 -32.31
N TYR A 554 -0.38 8.11 -31.79
CA TYR A 554 0.13 6.98 -32.58
C TYR A 554 -1.04 6.22 -33.24
N ASN A 555 -1.02 6.09 -34.57
CA ASN A 555 -2.17 5.58 -35.31
C ASN A 555 -2.26 4.05 -35.33
N ASN A 556 -1.11 3.37 -35.33
CA ASN A 556 -1.04 1.93 -35.54
C ASN A 556 -0.63 1.21 -34.25
N LEU A 557 -1.56 0.42 -33.72
CA LEU A 557 -1.38 -0.43 -32.55
C LEU A 557 -1.51 -1.89 -32.95
N THR A 558 -0.62 -2.74 -32.47
CA THR A 558 -0.70 -4.20 -32.68
C THR A 558 -0.60 -4.93 -31.34
N ILE A 559 -1.26 -6.09 -31.25
CA ILE A 559 -1.20 -6.95 -30.07
C ILE A 559 0.21 -7.54 -29.91
N MET A 560 0.65 -7.71 -28.67
CA MET A 560 1.96 -8.28 -28.32
C MET A 560 1.96 -9.81 -28.26
N PHE A 561 0.84 -10.38 -27.85
CA PHE A 561 0.60 -11.82 -27.71
C PHE A 561 -0.90 -12.10 -27.70
N GLU A 562 -1.27 -13.31 -28.10
CA GLU A 562 -2.66 -13.78 -28.14
C GLU A 562 -3.00 -14.75 -27.00
N THR A 563 -2.01 -15.49 -26.51
CA THR A 563 -2.16 -16.50 -25.47
C THR A 563 -1.46 -16.08 -24.18
N PRO A 564 -2.04 -16.35 -22.99
CA PRO A 564 -3.29 -17.07 -22.76
C PRO A 564 -4.56 -16.23 -23.00
N ILE A 565 -4.41 -14.91 -23.10
CA ILE A 565 -5.44 -13.95 -23.50
C ILE A 565 -4.79 -12.87 -24.37
N LEU A 566 -5.60 -12.16 -25.16
CA LEU A 566 -5.11 -11.05 -25.98
C LEU A 566 -4.43 -9.98 -25.11
N SER A 567 -3.23 -9.54 -25.50
CA SER A 567 -2.49 -8.54 -24.75
C SER A 567 -3.22 -7.19 -24.63
N SER A 568 -4.14 -6.91 -25.56
CA SER A 568 -5.02 -5.74 -25.52
C SER A 568 -5.94 -5.73 -24.29
N VAL A 569 -6.40 -6.91 -23.83
CA VAL A 569 -7.24 -7.05 -22.62
C VAL A 569 -6.48 -6.56 -21.39
N VAL A 570 -5.19 -6.89 -21.29
CA VAL A 570 -4.34 -6.47 -20.17
C VAL A 570 -3.59 -5.16 -20.44
N GLY A 571 -3.96 -4.42 -21.48
CA GLY A 571 -3.39 -3.10 -21.77
C GLY A 571 -1.90 -3.12 -22.13
N SER A 572 -1.48 -4.05 -22.97
CA SER A 572 -0.10 -4.14 -23.49
C SER A 572 -0.09 -4.24 -25.02
N PHE A 573 0.63 -3.33 -25.67
CA PHE A 573 0.60 -3.12 -27.10
C PHE A 573 2.00 -2.90 -27.68
N TYR A 574 2.14 -3.23 -28.96
CA TYR A 574 3.19 -2.69 -29.80
C TYR A 574 2.67 -1.44 -30.53
N VAL A 575 3.52 -0.41 -30.59
CA VAL A 575 3.23 0.85 -31.27
C VAL A 575 4.22 1.05 -32.40
N ASP A 576 3.72 1.42 -33.58
CA ASP A 576 4.53 1.86 -34.71
C ASP A 576 4.94 3.33 -34.54
N LEU A 577 6.24 3.58 -34.48
CA LEU A 577 6.80 4.92 -34.27
C LEU A 577 6.78 5.78 -35.53
N THR A 578 6.57 5.18 -36.71
CA THR A 578 6.57 5.89 -37.99
C THR A 578 5.22 6.49 -38.37
N SER A 579 4.15 6.02 -37.73
CA SER A 579 2.77 6.44 -38.02
C SER A 579 2.18 7.25 -36.87
N VAL A 580 2.32 8.58 -36.96
CA VAL A 580 1.78 9.55 -36.00
C VAL A 580 0.80 10.52 -36.67
N SER A 581 -0.12 11.07 -35.89
CA SER A 581 -1.02 12.13 -36.33
C SER A 581 -0.32 13.50 -36.35
N ASN A 582 -0.96 14.47 -37.00
CA ASN A 582 -0.69 15.88 -36.69
C ASN A 582 -1.02 16.19 -35.23
N SER A 583 -0.46 17.27 -34.69
CA SER A 583 -0.77 17.67 -33.32
C SER A 583 -2.19 18.22 -33.19
N PHE A 584 -2.81 17.96 -32.04
CA PHE A 584 -4.13 18.48 -31.69
C PHE A 584 -4.21 18.78 -30.19
N PHE A 585 -5.23 19.54 -29.78
CA PHE A 585 -5.41 19.97 -28.40
C PHE A 585 -6.44 19.11 -27.67
N ILE A 586 -6.15 18.78 -26.41
CA ILE A 586 -7.05 18.09 -25.49
C ILE A 586 -7.06 18.80 -24.13
N ASN A 587 -8.03 18.46 -23.29
CA ASN A 587 -8.07 18.90 -21.89
C ASN A 587 -7.42 17.84 -20.98
N LEU A 588 -7.00 18.26 -19.78
CA LEU A 588 -6.43 17.34 -18.78
C LEU A 588 -7.36 16.16 -18.44
N ILE A 589 -8.67 16.41 -18.40
CA ILE A 589 -9.68 15.40 -18.06
C ILE A 589 -9.71 14.23 -19.06
N ASN A 590 -9.19 14.41 -20.27
CA ASN A 590 -9.14 13.37 -21.29
C ASN A 590 -8.04 12.32 -21.04
N LEU A 591 -7.10 12.57 -20.12
CA LEU A 591 -6.05 11.63 -19.77
C LEU A 591 -6.60 10.52 -18.87
N LYS A 592 -6.77 9.31 -19.42
CA LYS A 592 -7.31 8.16 -18.68
C LYS A 592 -6.23 7.37 -17.93
N HIS A 593 -5.19 6.94 -18.63
CA HIS A 593 -4.13 6.13 -18.05
C HIS A 593 -2.75 6.61 -18.43
N LYS A 594 -1.84 6.64 -17.46
CA LYS A 594 -0.41 6.79 -17.74
C LYS A 594 0.16 5.51 -18.33
N CYS A 595 1.15 5.65 -19.21
CA CYS A 595 1.79 4.53 -19.89
C CYS A 595 3.29 4.46 -19.61
N ILE A 596 3.79 3.23 -19.49
CA ILE A 596 5.20 2.93 -19.75
C ILE A 596 5.34 2.80 -21.27
N PHE A 597 6.27 3.55 -21.86
CA PHE A 597 6.56 3.55 -23.29
C PHE A 597 8.05 3.25 -23.49
N ILE A 598 8.36 2.05 -23.99
CA ILE A 598 9.74 1.57 -24.13
C ILE A 598 10.01 1.30 -25.63
N PRO A 599 10.86 2.11 -26.29
CA PRO A 599 11.35 1.81 -27.62
C PRO A 599 12.10 0.47 -27.61
N VAL A 600 11.78 -0.41 -28.56
CA VAL A 600 12.44 -1.72 -28.73
C VAL A 600 13.19 -1.82 -30.06
N SER A 601 12.97 -0.85 -30.95
CA SER A 601 13.70 -0.63 -32.21
C SER A 601 13.38 0.79 -32.70
N ASP A 602 14.04 1.24 -33.78
CA ASP A 602 13.82 2.58 -34.35
C ASP A 602 12.39 2.82 -34.83
N THR A 603 11.65 1.77 -35.18
CA THR A 603 10.28 1.85 -35.71
C THR A 603 9.21 1.35 -34.76
N LYS A 604 9.59 0.81 -33.59
CA LYS A 604 8.65 0.09 -32.72
C LYS A 604 8.89 0.33 -31.25
N ALA A 605 7.81 0.55 -30.50
CA ALA A 605 7.81 0.60 -29.04
C ALA A 605 6.82 -0.38 -28.42
N VAL A 606 7.06 -0.71 -27.15
CA VAL A 606 6.12 -1.40 -26.28
C VAL A 606 5.45 -0.38 -25.38
N VAL A 607 4.12 -0.43 -25.32
CA VAL A 607 3.30 0.35 -24.41
C VAL A 607 2.60 -0.55 -23.43
N SER A 608 2.65 -0.21 -22.15
CA SER A 608 1.90 -0.89 -21.10
C SER A 608 1.24 0.12 -20.17
N ILE A 609 -0.04 -0.10 -19.89
CA ILE A 609 -0.82 0.70 -18.95
C ILE A 609 -0.21 0.59 -17.55
N VAL A 610 0.02 1.71 -16.89
CA VAL A 610 0.43 1.75 -15.48
C VAL A 610 -0.78 1.43 -14.61
N LEU A 611 -0.77 0.26 -13.98
CA LEU A 611 -1.89 -0.26 -13.17
C LEU A 611 -1.76 0.05 -11.68
N HIS A 612 -0.64 0.61 -11.25
CA HIS A 612 -0.37 0.96 -9.86
C HIS A 612 0.38 2.29 -9.76
N SER A 613 0.12 3.05 -8.72
CA SER A 613 0.80 4.31 -8.39
C SER A 613 0.96 4.40 -6.88
#